data_AF-A0A367J2S1-F1
#
_entry.id   AF-A0A367J2S1-F1
#
_cell.length_a   1.000
_cell.length_b   1.000
_cell.length_c   1.000
_cell.angle_alpha   90.00
_cell.angle_beta   90.00
_cell.angle_gamma   90.00
#
_symmetry.space_group_name_H-M   'P 1'
#
loop_
_entity.id
_entity.type
_entity.pdbx_description
1 polymer ?
#
loop_
_entity_poly.entity_id
_entity_poly.type
_entity_poly.pdbx_seq_one_letter_code
_entity_poly.pdbx_strand_id
1 'polypeptide(L)'
;MSCTLTTIPGFERVLAFSPYAKLIKQYQYFELSPDVCKMLNNDWEFHLQIRYFIAKVLSGAIIHNTRNGQAIMANTVEAYERAEHIDEYRKTFGEEKDTLIITSIPPPIDTTYPDVWPVSLQRSDGVKLVIGSQVSNILITYSIRIDTKMKPCIGSKCMSFQLTATADFISTKIYLDLTCLQEGLTMPASPKTSCISSSNIIYQLRQI
;
A
#
# COMPACT_ATOMS: atom_id res chain seq x y z
N MET A 1 -10.97 -15.54 18.54
CA MET A 1 -10.87 -16.03 17.16
C MET A 1 -9.75 -17.05 17.09
N SER A 2 -10.07 -18.31 16.81
CA SER A 2 -9.07 -19.34 16.53
C SER A 2 -8.57 -19.12 15.10
N CYS A 3 -7.36 -18.57 14.96
CA CYS A 3 -6.73 -18.36 13.65
C CYS A 3 -5.88 -19.58 13.31
N THR A 4 -6.41 -20.48 12.49
CA THR A 4 -5.59 -21.40 11.72
C THR A 4 -4.70 -20.61 10.76
N LEU A 5 -3.43 -21.00 10.66
CA LEU A 5 -2.49 -20.57 9.62
C LEU A 5 -3.04 -20.98 8.24
N THR A 6 -3.98 -20.21 7.72
CA THR A 6 -4.40 -20.35 6.33
C THR A 6 -3.26 -19.79 5.51
N THR A 7 -2.45 -20.66 4.91
CA THR A 7 -1.51 -20.23 3.88
C THR A 7 -2.31 -19.50 2.81
N ILE A 8 -2.06 -18.20 2.66
CA ILE A 8 -2.86 -17.40 1.75
C ILE A 8 -2.52 -17.83 0.31
N PRO A 9 -3.49 -18.25 -0.50
CA PRO A 9 -3.25 -18.67 -1.88
C PRO A 9 -2.50 -17.57 -2.67
N GLY A 10 -1.34 -17.93 -3.21
CA GLY A 10 -0.44 -17.02 -3.94
C GLY A 10 0.72 -16.46 -3.12
N PHE A 11 0.62 -16.40 -1.79
CA PHE A 11 1.72 -15.95 -0.93
C PHE A 11 2.82 -17.03 -0.78
N GLU A 12 2.45 -18.30 -0.93
CA GLU A 12 3.36 -19.45 -0.85
C GLU A 12 4.53 -19.34 -1.84
N ARG A 13 4.30 -18.79 -3.03
CA ARG A 13 5.35 -18.58 -4.04
C ARG A 13 6.41 -17.61 -3.54
N VAL A 14 5.99 -16.49 -2.92
CA VAL A 14 6.90 -15.53 -2.31
C VAL A 14 7.73 -16.22 -1.22
N LEU A 15 7.07 -16.99 -0.33
CA LEU A 15 7.76 -17.70 0.74
C LEU A 15 8.70 -18.82 0.26
N ALA A 16 8.40 -19.47 -0.87
CA ALA A 16 9.20 -20.55 -1.42
C ALA A 16 10.51 -20.07 -2.03
N PHE A 17 10.50 -18.91 -2.70
CA PHE A 17 11.65 -18.41 -3.47
C PHE A 17 12.35 -17.21 -2.81
N SER A 18 11.76 -16.62 -1.77
CA SER A 18 12.34 -15.43 -1.13
C SER A 18 13.68 -15.74 -0.45
N PRO A 19 14.75 -14.95 -0.73
CA PRO A 19 15.98 -15.00 0.06
C PRO A 19 15.78 -14.58 1.53
N TYR A 20 14.64 -13.99 1.86
CA TYR A 20 14.25 -13.54 3.20
C TYR A 20 13.16 -14.43 3.83
N ALA A 21 12.85 -15.57 3.24
CA ALA A 21 11.75 -16.45 3.69
C ALA A 21 11.82 -16.79 5.19
N LYS A 22 13.01 -17.00 5.75
CA LYS A 22 13.19 -17.26 7.19
C LYS A 22 12.66 -16.11 8.07
N LEU A 23 12.93 -14.87 7.67
CA LEU A 23 12.46 -13.68 8.37
C LEU A 23 10.95 -13.50 8.18
N ILE A 24 10.46 -13.60 6.94
CA ILE A 24 9.03 -13.41 6.63
C ILE A 24 8.16 -14.43 7.38
N LYS A 25 8.63 -15.68 7.52
CA LYS A 25 7.93 -16.75 8.26
C LYS A 25 7.83 -16.50 9.77
N GLN A 26 8.55 -15.53 10.33
CA GLN A 26 8.40 -15.14 11.74
C GLN A 26 7.14 -14.29 11.97
N TYR A 27 6.57 -13.75 10.91
CA TYR A 27 5.39 -12.89 10.95
C TYR A 27 4.18 -13.62 10.36
N GLN A 28 2.99 -13.19 10.78
CA GLN A 28 1.75 -13.68 10.25
C GLN A 28 1.14 -12.62 9.35
N TYR A 29 0.82 -13.00 8.11
CA TYR A 29 0.24 -12.10 7.12
C TYR A 29 -1.20 -12.45 6.82
N PHE A 30 -2.00 -11.46 6.41
CA PHE A 30 -3.37 -11.59 5.92
C PHE A 30 -3.54 -10.78 4.65
N GLU A 31 -4.34 -11.26 3.69
CA GLU A 31 -4.66 -10.47 2.50
C GLU A 31 -5.54 -9.28 2.90
N LEU A 32 -5.28 -8.12 2.29
CA LEU A 32 -6.04 -6.89 2.51
C LEU A 32 -7.55 -7.17 2.28
N SER A 33 -8.37 -6.98 3.32
CA SER A 33 -9.79 -7.29 3.24
C SER A 33 -10.62 -6.09 2.79
N PRO A 34 -11.85 -6.30 2.29
CA PRO A 34 -12.78 -5.22 1.98
C PRO A 34 -13.05 -4.29 3.17
N ASP A 35 -13.11 -4.84 4.40
CA ASP A 35 -13.31 -4.04 5.61
C ASP A 35 -12.14 -3.07 5.86
N VAL A 36 -10.90 -3.53 5.67
CA VAL A 36 -9.73 -2.66 5.78
C VAL A 36 -9.71 -1.65 4.64
N CYS A 37 -10.12 -2.02 3.42
CA CYS A 37 -10.25 -1.09 2.30
C CYS A 37 -11.24 0.04 2.60
N LYS A 38 -12.38 -0.28 3.24
CA LYS A 38 -13.34 0.71 3.71
C LYS A 38 -12.72 1.67 4.70
N MET A 39 -11.91 1.18 5.66
CA MET A 39 -11.22 2.03 6.62
C MET A 39 -10.15 2.92 5.98
N LEU A 40 -9.42 2.43 4.98
CA LEU A 40 -8.45 3.23 4.19
C LEU A 40 -9.13 4.34 3.38
N ASN A 41 -10.44 4.24 3.16
CA ASN A 41 -11.28 5.20 2.47
C ASN A 41 -12.08 6.11 3.40
N ASN A 42 -11.88 6.02 4.72
CA ASN A 42 -12.49 6.99 5.64
C ASN A 42 -11.88 8.37 5.44
N ASP A 43 -12.75 9.37 5.40
CA ASP A 43 -12.41 10.77 5.20
C ASP A 43 -11.48 11.30 6.31
N TRP A 44 -10.41 11.99 5.92
CA TRP A 44 -9.40 12.50 6.84
C TRP A 44 -9.82 13.81 7.50
N GLU A 45 -10.65 14.63 6.86
CA GLU A 45 -11.18 15.87 7.41
C GLU A 45 -11.95 15.60 8.70
N PHE A 46 -12.74 14.52 8.69
CA PHE A 46 -13.53 14.09 9.86
C PHE A 46 -12.79 13.08 10.75
N HIS A 47 -11.79 12.39 10.20
CA HIS A 47 -11.06 11.33 10.90
C HIS A 47 -9.55 11.44 10.69
N LEU A 48 -8.93 12.52 11.20
CA LEU A 48 -7.48 12.76 11.11
C LEU A 48 -6.62 11.58 11.60
N GLN A 49 -7.14 10.76 12.51
CA GLN A 49 -6.43 9.59 13.02
C GLN A 49 -6.20 8.49 11.97
N ILE A 50 -6.94 8.53 10.86
CA ILE A 50 -6.86 7.55 9.77
C ILE A 50 -5.48 7.54 9.10
N ARG A 51 -4.75 8.67 9.06
CA ARG A 51 -3.38 8.70 8.54
C ARG A 51 -2.41 7.83 9.34
N TYR A 52 -2.56 7.78 10.66
CA TYR A 52 -1.75 6.92 11.54
C TYR A 52 -2.15 5.46 11.38
N PHE A 53 -3.45 5.20 11.26
CA PHE A 53 -3.96 3.86 10.92
C PHE A 53 -3.34 3.36 9.63
N ILE A 54 -3.40 4.14 8.55
CA ILE A 54 -2.83 3.80 7.23
C ILE A 54 -1.34 3.48 7.36
N ALA A 55 -0.58 4.40 7.95
CA ALA A 55 0.87 4.25 8.08
C ALA A 55 1.24 3.04 8.94
N LYS A 56 0.44 2.73 9.97
CA LYS A 56 0.65 1.56 10.81
C LYS A 56 0.29 0.27 10.10
N VAL A 57 -0.90 0.16 9.51
CA VAL A 57 -1.39 -1.07 8.88
C VAL A 57 -0.54 -1.46 7.68
N LEU A 58 -0.01 -0.48 6.93
CA LEU A 58 0.84 -0.73 5.78
C LEU A 58 2.33 -0.89 6.13
N SER A 59 2.71 -0.69 7.39
CA SER A 59 4.08 -0.94 7.84
C SER A 59 4.41 -2.42 7.74
N GLY A 60 5.40 -2.76 6.93
CA GLY A 60 5.81 -4.14 6.67
C GLY A 60 4.86 -4.89 5.74
N ALA A 61 3.90 -4.20 5.10
CA ALA A 61 2.98 -4.83 4.16
C ALA A 61 3.74 -5.37 2.94
N ILE A 62 3.31 -6.52 2.44
CA ILE A 62 3.89 -7.15 1.26
C ILE A 62 2.99 -6.87 0.06
N ILE A 63 3.58 -6.33 -1.00
CA ILE A 63 2.91 -6.09 -2.28
C ILE A 63 3.50 -7.08 -3.28
N HIS A 64 2.66 -7.97 -3.80
CA HIS A 64 3.06 -9.09 -4.64
C HIS A 64 2.33 -9.03 -5.97
N ASN A 65 3.08 -8.86 -7.06
CA ASN A 65 2.54 -9.02 -8.40
C ASN A 65 2.57 -10.50 -8.77
N THR A 66 1.41 -11.16 -8.74
CA THR A 66 1.29 -12.60 -8.97
C THR A 66 1.57 -12.99 -10.43
N ARG A 67 1.46 -12.04 -11.37
CA ARG A 67 1.71 -12.26 -12.81
C ARG A 67 3.20 -12.50 -13.09
N ASN A 68 4.06 -11.66 -12.54
CA ASN A 68 5.51 -11.73 -12.77
C ASN A 68 6.29 -12.32 -11.58
N GLY A 69 5.62 -12.55 -10.44
CA GLY A 69 6.21 -13.13 -9.23
C GLY A 69 7.08 -12.16 -8.43
N GLN A 70 7.14 -10.87 -8.81
CA GLN A 70 7.88 -9.87 -8.06
C GLN A 70 7.12 -9.49 -6.80
N ALA A 71 7.86 -9.26 -5.72
CA ALA A 71 7.27 -8.84 -4.46
C ALA A 71 8.18 -7.86 -3.71
N ILE A 72 7.56 -6.88 -3.07
CA ILE A 72 8.23 -5.96 -2.14
C ILE A 72 7.61 -6.05 -0.76
N MET A 73 8.40 -5.74 0.25
CA MET A 73 7.94 -5.34 1.57
C MET A 73 8.02 -3.82 1.66
N ALA A 74 6.88 -3.17 1.91
CA ALA A 74 6.77 -1.73 2.16
C ALA A 74 7.02 -1.47 3.64
N ASN A 75 8.18 -0.93 3.97
CA ASN A 75 8.57 -0.66 5.35
C ASN A 75 8.11 0.72 5.83
N THR A 76 8.08 1.69 4.93
CA THR A 76 7.68 3.08 5.21
C THR A 76 6.75 3.54 4.10
N VAL A 77 5.63 4.10 4.52
CA VAL A 77 4.69 4.80 3.63
C VAL A 77 4.50 6.23 4.11
N GLU A 78 4.14 7.10 3.19
CA GLU A 78 3.72 8.48 3.42
C GLU A 78 2.31 8.63 2.85
N ALA A 79 1.34 8.87 3.71
CA ALA A 79 -0.04 8.98 3.31
C ALA A 79 -0.39 10.47 3.10
N TYR A 80 -0.95 10.79 1.93
CA TYR A 80 -1.35 12.14 1.57
C TYR A 80 -2.84 12.17 1.26
N GLU A 81 -3.56 13.05 1.94
CA GLU A 81 -4.95 13.35 1.61
C GLU A 81 -5.05 13.88 0.17
N ARG A 82 -6.14 13.54 -0.51
CA ARG A 82 -6.50 14.19 -1.78
C ARG A 82 -7.21 15.49 -1.48
N ALA A 83 -6.52 16.61 -1.70
CA ALA A 83 -7.19 17.91 -1.67
C ALA A 83 -8.33 17.94 -2.72
N GLU A 84 -9.56 18.27 -2.28
CA GLU A 84 -10.76 18.46 -3.12
C GLU A 84 -10.52 19.45 -4.28
N HIS A 85 -9.54 20.35 -4.17
CA HIS A 85 -9.33 21.43 -5.12
C HIS A 85 -8.57 21.06 -6.42
N ILE A 86 -8.18 19.81 -6.61
CA ILE A 86 -7.79 19.33 -7.95
C ILE A 86 -9.04 18.73 -8.58
N ASP A 87 -9.86 19.64 -9.12
CA ASP A 87 -10.97 19.42 -10.04
C ASP A 87 -11.11 17.96 -10.51
N GLU A 88 -12.21 17.31 -10.10
CA GLU A 88 -12.54 15.93 -10.46
C GLU A 88 -12.55 15.71 -11.98
N TYR A 89 -12.76 16.76 -12.78
CA TYR A 89 -12.63 16.74 -14.24
C TYR A 89 -11.17 16.69 -14.75
N ARG A 90 -10.17 16.94 -13.90
CA ARG A 90 -8.76 17.11 -14.28
C ARG A 90 -7.87 15.93 -13.92
N LYS A 91 -8.37 14.97 -13.13
CA LYS A 91 -7.82 13.61 -13.04
C LYS A 91 -8.62 12.68 -13.94
N THR A 92 -8.83 13.07 -15.19
CA THR A 92 -9.41 12.18 -16.19
C THR A 92 -8.63 10.87 -16.22
N PHE A 93 -9.35 9.76 -16.06
CA PHE A 93 -9.13 8.58 -16.89
C PHE A 93 -9.30 9.04 -18.34
N GLY A 94 -8.28 9.70 -18.87
CA GLY A 94 -8.30 10.35 -20.16
C GLY A 94 -7.46 9.54 -21.11
N GLU A 95 -8.06 9.02 -22.17
CA GLU A 95 -7.32 8.65 -23.36
C GLU A 95 -6.74 9.92 -23.96
N GLU A 96 -5.49 10.23 -23.62
CA GLU A 96 -4.70 11.16 -24.44
C GLU A 96 -4.06 10.32 -25.54
N LYS A 97 -4.71 10.31 -26.72
CA LYS A 97 -4.25 9.68 -27.96
C LYS A 97 -3.74 8.23 -27.79
N ASP A 98 -4.66 7.28 -27.70
CA ASP A 98 -4.37 5.82 -27.66
C ASP A 98 -3.50 5.34 -26.48
N THR A 99 -3.25 6.18 -25.47
CA THR A 99 -2.50 5.82 -24.26
C THR A 99 -3.40 5.91 -23.03
N LEU A 100 -3.66 4.78 -22.39
CA LEU A 100 -4.32 4.73 -21.08
C LEU A 100 -3.45 5.46 -20.05
N ILE A 101 -3.89 6.63 -19.57
CA ILE A 101 -3.24 7.31 -18.47
C ILE A 101 -3.53 6.54 -17.19
N ILE A 102 -2.50 5.90 -16.65
CA ILE A 102 -2.55 5.26 -15.34
C ILE A 102 -2.58 6.35 -14.26
N THR A 103 -3.69 6.45 -13.54
CA THR A 103 -3.86 7.37 -12.41
C THR A 103 -3.75 6.62 -11.09
N SER A 104 -3.86 7.32 -9.95
CA SER A 104 -4.08 6.67 -8.66
C SER A 104 -5.54 6.64 -8.23
N ILE A 105 -6.47 7.22 -9.01
CA ILE A 105 -7.91 7.10 -8.71
C ILE A 105 -8.33 5.67 -9.01
N PRO A 106 -9.02 4.97 -8.08
CA PRO A 106 -9.54 3.64 -8.39
C PRO A 106 -10.36 3.66 -9.69
N PRO A 107 -10.09 2.76 -10.65
CA PRO A 107 -10.90 2.68 -11.85
C PRO A 107 -12.34 2.27 -11.51
N PRO A 108 -13.34 2.70 -12.28
CA PRO A 108 -14.75 2.34 -12.06
C PRO A 108 -15.04 0.90 -12.54
N ILE A 109 -14.20 -0.04 -12.12
CA ILE A 109 -14.31 -1.48 -12.40
C ILE A 109 -14.19 -2.23 -11.07
N ASP A 110 -14.83 -3.40 -10.98
CA ASP A 110 -14.68 -4.27 -9.81
C ASP A 110 -13.23 -4.78 -9.73
N THR A 111 -12.47 -4.23 -8.79
CA THR A 111 -11.12 -4.68 -8.45
C THR A 111 -11.13 -5.60 -7.23
N THR A 112 -10.05 -6.38 -7.06
CA THR A 112 -9.86 -7.27 -5.90
C THR A 112 -10.02 -6.54 -4.56
N TYR A 113 -9.56 -5.29 -4.51
CA TYR A 113 -9.66 -4.42 -3.35
C TYR A 113 -10.58 -3.25 -3.72
N PRO A 114 -11.78 -3.14 -3.13
CA PRO A 114 -12.71 -2.06 -3.44
C PRO A 114 -12.08 -0.71 -3.11
N ASP A 115 -12.11 0.22 -4.07
CA ASP A 115 -11.66 1.60 -3.87
C ASP A 115 -10.21 1.76 -3.37
N VAL A 116 -9.39 0.73 -3.53
CA VAL A 116 -7.97 0.73 -3.12
C VAL A 116 -7.19 -0.03 -4.17
N TRP A 117 -6.13 0.57 -4.72
CA TRP A 117 -5.32 -0.14 -5.70
C TRP A 117 -3.86 0.37 -5.74
N PRO A 118 -2.88 -0.54 -5.87
CA PRO A 118 -1.49 -0.19 -6.00
C PRO A 118 -1.13 0.13 -7.46
N VAL A 119 -0.33 1.18 -7.66
CA VAL A 119 0.00 1.70 -8.99
C VAL A 119 1.36 2.39 -9.02
N SER A 120 2.05 2.33 -10.15
CA SER A 120 3.26 3.12 -10.40
C SER A 120 2.96 4.32 -11.28
N LEU A 121 3.16 5.52 -10.74
CA LEU A 121 2.94 6.78 -11.44
C LEU A 121 4.26 7.33 -11.97
N GLN A 122 4.32 7.58 -13.28
CA GLN A 122 5.43 8.34 -13.87
C GLN A 122 5.29 9.82 -13.50
N ARG A 123 6.31 10.38 -12.87
CA ARG A 123 6.42 11.82 -12.57
C ARG A 123 7.72 12.37 -13.18
N SER A 124 7.85 13.70 -13.21
CA SER A 124 9.05 14.37 -13.71
C SER A 124 10.32 13.99 -12.95
N ASP A 125 10.19 13.68 -11.66
CA ASP A 125 11.28 13.27 -10.79
C ASP A 125 11.51 11.74 -10.77
N GLY A 126 10.65 10.94 -11.41
CA GLY A 126 10.80 9.49 -11.54
C GLY A 126 9.50 8.72 -11.29
N VAL A 127 9.60 7.39 -11.34
CA VAL A 127 8.46 6.47 -11.07
C VAL A 127 8.24 6.38 -9.56
N LYS A 128 7.00 6.65 -9.13
CA LYS A 128 6.56 6.58 -7.74
C LYS A 128 5.56 5.44 -7.57
N LEU A 129 5.79 4.58 -6.59
CA LEU A 129 4.85 3.51 -6.24
C LEU A 129 3.89 4.01 -5.17
N VAL A 130 2.59 3.93 -5.44
CA VAL A 130 1.53 4.50 -4.63
C VAL A 130 0.42 3.47 -4.44
N ILE A 131 -0.17 3.40 -3.26
CA ILE A 131 -1.49 2.78 -3.06
C ILE A 131 -2.51 3.92 -3.10
N GLY A 132 -3.30 3.97 -4.16
CA GLY A 132 -4.37 4.96 -4.30
C GLY A 132 -5.65 4.50 -3.63
N SER A 133 -6.33 5.39 -2.92
CA SER A 133 -7.72 5.20 -2.48
C SER A 133 -8.61 6.33 -3.00
N GLN A 134 -9.90 6.38 -2.68
CA GLN A 134 -10.77 7.49 -3.07
C GLN A 134 -10.32 8.81 -2.42
N VAL A 135 -9.94 8.75 -1.15
CA VAL A 135 -9.67 9.92 -0.30
C VAL A 135 -8.18 10.24 -0.11
N SER A 136 -7.28 9.29 -0.43
CA SER A 136 -5.83 9.49 -0.21
C SER A 136 -4.96 8.84 -1.28
N ASN A 137 -3.69 9.25 -1.30
CA ASN A 137 -2.61 8.60 -2.02
C ASN A 137 -1.53 8.23 -1.02
N ILE A 138 -1.17 6.94 -0.98
CA ILE A 138 -0.22 6.41 -0.01
C ILE A 138 1.06 6.07 -0.74
N LEU A 139 2.05 6.95 -0.65
CA LEU A 139 3.34 6.83 -1.30
C LEU A 139 4.23 5.84 -0.54
N ILE A 140 4.84 4.89 -1.23
CA ILE A 140 5.83 3.99 -0.64
C ILE A 140 7.20 4.66 -0.73
N THR A 141 7.80 4.95 0.42
CA THR A 141 9.07 5.67 0.51
C THR A 141 10.22 4.83 1.04
N TYR A 142 9.95 3.64 1.55
CA TYR A 142 10.98 2.64 1.82
C TYR A 142 10.45 1.25 1.51
N SER A 143 11.12 0.55 0.59
CA SER A 143 10.75 -0.81 0.23
C SER A 143 11.95 -1.70 -0.05
N ILE A 144 11.81 -2.99 0.25
CA ILE A 144 12.81 -4.01 -0.04
C ILE A 144 12.19 -5.04 -0.98
N ARG A 145 12.89 -5.41 -2.06
CA ARG A 145 12.52 -6.57 -2.87
C ARG A 145 12.70 -7.82 -2.04
N ILE A 146 11.63 -8.58 -1.88
CA ILE A 146 11.65 -9.81 -1.07
C ILE A 146 11.71 -11.06 -1.93
N ASP A 147 11.45 -10.97 -3.23
CA ASP A 147 11.62 -12.10 -4.16
C ASP A 147 13.08 -12.24 -4.65
N THR A 148 13.91 -11.22 -4.48
CA THR A 148 15.32 -11.23 -4.91
C THR A 148 16.20 -10.38 -3.99
N LYS A 149 17.51 -10.63 -3.96
CA LYS A 149 18.46 -9.80 -3.21
C LYS A 149 18.80 -8.55 -4.01
N MET A 150 18.22 -7.43 -3.63
CA MET A 150 18.54 -6.12 -4.21
C MET A 150 18.75 -5.09 -3.11
N LYS A 151 19.43 -3.98 -3.45
CA LYS A 151 19.49 -2.82 -2.56
C LYS A 151 18.07 -2.30 -2.32
N PRO A 152 17.72 -1.92 -1.08
CA PRO A 152 16.43 -1.30 -0.80
C PRO A 152 16.23 -0.01 -1.62
N CYS A 153 14.98 0.28 -1.97
CA CYS A 153 14.59 1.59 -2.50
C CYS A 153 14.23 2.49 -1.32
N ILE A 154 14.95 3.61 -1.19
CA ILE A 154 14.74 4.62 -0.15
C ILE A 154 14.39 5.94 -0.84
N GLY A 155 13.37 6.63 -0.33
CA GLY A 155 12.77 7.81 -0.93
C GLY A 155 11.62 7.47 -1.86
N SER A 156 11.08 8.50 -2.52
CA SER A 156 9.84 8.41 -3.32
C SER A 156 9.97 7.64 -4.63
N LYS A 157 11.20 7.35 -5.09
CA LYS A 157 11.45 6.69 -6.38
C LYS A 157 11.55 5.18 -6.21
N CYS A 158 10.67 4.45 -6.88
CA CYS A 158 10.71 2.99 -6.91
C CYS A 158 10.92 2.49 -8.33
N MET A 159 12.19 2.20 -8.68
CA MET A 159 12.54 1.66 -10.00
C MET A 159 12.62 0.14 -10.03
N SER A 160 12.77 -0.51 -8.86
CA SER A 160 12.96 -1.95 -8.78
C SER A 160 11.65 -2.75 -8.83
N PHE A 161 10.51 -2.12 -8.59
CA PHE A 161 9.19 -2.74 -8.65
C PHE A 161 8.21 -1.74 -9.26
N GLN A 162 7.60 -2.11 -10.38
CA GLN A 162 6.77 -1.20 -11.16
C GLN A 162 5.45 -1.88 -11.56
N LEU A 163 4.35 -1.16 -11.39
CA LEU A 163 2.99 -1.53 -11.76
C LEU A 163 2.48 -0.56 -12.81
N THR A 164 2.94 -0.73 -14.05
CA THR A 164 2.76 0.23 -15.17
C THR A 164 1.79 -0.25 -16.24
N ALA A 165 1.15 -1.40 -16.07
CA ALA A 165 0.14 -1.89 -17.01
C ALA A 165 -1.09 -2.43 -16.28
N THR A 166 -2.21 -2.51 -17.00
CA THR A 166 -3.49 -2.90 -16.40
C THR A 166 -3.46 -4.27 -15.75
N ALA A 167 -2.86 -5.22 -16.44
CA ALA A 167 -2.72 -6.57 -15.92
C ALA A 167 -1.81 -6.65 -14.68
N ASP A 168 -0.92 -5.69 -14.43
CA ASP A 168 -0.06 -5.70 -13.23
C ASP A 168 -0.86 -5.35 -11.98
N PHE A 169 -1.71 -4.32 -12.03
CA PHE A 169 -2.53 -3.97 -10.88
C PHE A 169 -3.61 -5.02 -10.57
N ILE A 170 -4.27 -5.59 -11.60
CA ILE A 170 -5.27 -6.65 -11.41
C ILE A 170 -4.65 -7.88 -10.73
N SER A 171 -3.40 -8.17 -11.08
CA SER A 171 -2.67 -9.33 -10.57
C SER A 171 -1.91 -9.02 -9.27
N THR A 172 -2.04 -7.82 -8.70
CA THR A 172 -1.33 -7.45 -7.48
C THR A 172 -2.15 -7.77 -6.24
N LYS A 173 -1.51 -8.47 -5.30
CA LYS A 173 -2.03 -8.74 -3.97
C LYS A 173 -1.30 -7.92 -2.91
N ILE A 174 -2.03 -7.48 -1.89
CA ILE A 174 -1.51 -6.75 -0.74
C ILE A 174 -1.72 -7.63 0.50
N TYR A 175 -0.64 -7.93 1.21
CA TYR A 175 -0.67 -8.70 2.46
C TYR A 175 -0.21 -7.82 3.62
N LEU A 176 -0.97 -7.81 4.69
CA LEU A 176 -0.74 -7.01 5.89
C LEU A 176 -0.15 -7.87 7.00
N ASP A 177 0.81 -7.33 7.74
CA ASP A 177 1.29 -7.96 8.98
C ASP A 177 0.19 -7.91 10.04
N LEU A 178 -0.12 -9.05 10.68
CA LEU A 178 -1.21 -9.18 11.65
C LEU A 178 -1.01 -8.24 12.85
N THR A 179 0.22 -8.13 13.34
CA THR A 179 0.53 -7.30 14.51
C THR A 179 0.28 -5.84 14.20
N CYS A 180 0.76 -5.38 13.04
CA CYS A 180 0.54 -4.02 12.55
C CYS A 180 -0.94 -3.74 12.27
N LEU A 181 -1.68 -4.71 11.73
CA LEU A 181 -3.12 -4.60 11.53
C LEU A 181 -3.86 -4.43 12.86
N GLN A 182 -3.60 -5.31 13.84
CA GLN A 182 -4.25 -5.26 15.15
C GLN A 182 -3.97 -3.95 15.89
N GLU A 183 -2.71 -3.49 15.89
CA GLU A 183 -2.34 -2.21 16.48
C GLU A 183 -3.01 -1.04 15.74
N GLY A 184 -3.00 -1.07 14.41
CA GLY A 184 -3.65 -0.06 13.58
C GLY A 184 -5.14 0.06 13.87
N LEU A 185 -5.87 -1.05 13.97
CA LEU A 185 -7.32 -1.06 14.23
C LEU A 185 -7.72 -0.37 15.55
N THR A 186 -6.80 -0.20 16.49
CA THR A 186 -7.07 0.55 17.73
C THR A 186 -7.02 2.07 17.55
N MET A 187 -6.34 2.57 16.50
CA MET A 187 -6.10 4.00 16.27
C MET A 187 -7.37 4.79 15.92
N PRO A 188 -8.24 4.31 15.00
CA PRO A 188 -9.47 5.02 14.65
C PRO A 188 -10.41 5.25 15.83
N ALA A 189 -10.41 4.35 16.81
CA ALA A 189 -11.25 4.41 18.02
C ALA A 189 -10.77 5.45 19.04
N SER A 190 -9.55 6.00 18.87
CA SER A 190 -8.98 7.02 19.75
C SER A 190 -8.82 8.34 18.99
N PRO A 191 -9.72 9.32 19.17
CA PRO A 191 -9.64 10.63 18.53
C PRO A 191 -8.38 11.42 18.89
N LYS A 192 -7.69 11.03 19.97
CA LYS A 192 -6.44 11.65 20.44
C LYS A 192 -5.19 11.07 19.78
N THR A 193 -5.33 10.08 18.90
CA THR A 193 -4.19 9.45 18.24
C THR A 193 -3.45 10.47 17.38
N SER A 194 -2.19 10.74 17.76
CA SER A 194 -1.32 11.72 17.11
C SER A 194 0.03 11.14 16.69
N CYS A 195 0.26 9.85 16.91
CA CYS A 195 1.47 9.13 16.53
C CYS A 195 1.20 7.62 16.40
N ILE A 196 2.08 6.92 15.68
CA ILE A 196 2.05 5.45 15.52
C ILE A 196 2.78 4.78 16.68
N SER A 197 3.79 5.45 17.25
CA SER A 197 4.55 5.02 18.41
C SER A 197 5.01 6.25 19.21
N SER A 198 5.17 6.10 20.52
CA SER A 198 5.74 7.15 21.38
C SER A 198 7.26 7.33 21.17
N SER A 199 7.92 6.43 20.43
CA SER A 199 9.35 6.47 20.15
C SER A 199 9.63 6.91 18.71
N ASN A 200 10.72 7.64 18.46
CA ASN A 200 11.12 8.11 17.12
C ASN A 200 10.04 8.96 16.40
N ILE A 201 9.33 9.81 17.16
CA ILE A 201 8.25 10.68 16.65
C ILE A 201 8.67 11.47 15.40
N ILE A 202 9.91 12.00 15.37
CA ILE A 202 10.43 12.77 14.23
C ILE A 202 10.48 11.95 12.94
N TYR A 203 10.81 10.65 13.03
CA TYR A 203 10.81 9.77 11.85
C TYR A 203 9.39 9.39 11.42
N GLN A 204 8.44 9.32 12.35
CA GLN A 204 7.02 9.09 12.03
C GLN A 204 6.37 10.31 11.38
N LEU A 205 6.78 11.54 11.71
CA LEU A 205 6.33 12.74 11.01
C LEU A 205 6.73 12.75 9.53
N ARG A 206 7.73 11.95 9.13
CA ARG A 206 8.07 11.74 7.72
C ARG A 206 7.22 10.62 7.08
N GLN A 207 6.37 9.94 7.83
CA GLN A 207 5.46 8.89 7.34
C GLN A 207 4.01 9.40 7.21
N ILE A 208 3.78 10.67 7.57
CA ILE A 208 2.48 11.34 7.68
C ILE A 208 2.51 12.63 6.87
#